data_AF-A0A1R0WDZ9-F1
#
_entry.id   AF-A0A1R0WDZ9-F1
#
_cell.length_a   1.000
_cell.length_b   1.000
_cell.length_c   1.000
_cell.angle_alpha   90.00
_cell.angle_beta   90.00
_cell.angle_gamma   90.00
#
_symmetry.space_group_name_H-M   'P 1'
#
loop_
_entity.id
_entity.type
_entity.pdbx_description
1 polymer ?
#
loop_
_entity_poly.entity_id
_entity_poly.type
_entity_poly.pdbx_seq_one_letter_code
_entity_poly.pdbx_strand_id
1 'polypeptide(L)' 'MRSEDQVKRKLNELKRQLDMMKSRLSAEEAAANVQVLRLEDMIMMLEWVIDQPSGSYHV' A
#
# COMPACT_ATOMS: atom_id res chain seq x y z
N MET A 1 0.52 18.88 -3.18
CA MET A 1 0.31 17.51 -3.69
C MET A 1 1.59 16.72 -3.45
N ARG A 2 1.55 15.54 -2.83
CA ARG A 2 2.73 14.64 -2.87
C ARG A 2 2.96 14.28 -4.34
N SER A 3 4.19 14.32 -4.83
CA SER A 3 4.45 13.93 -6.23
C SER A 3 4.13 12.45 -6.42
N GLU A 4 3.77 12.04 -7.62
CA GLU A 4 3.52 10.63 -7.97
C GLU A 4 4.69 9.73 -7.54
N ASP A 5 5.92 10.22 -7.68
CA ASP A 5 7.14 9.55 -7.20
C ASP A 5 7.16 9.34 -5.69
N GLN A 6 6.65 10.28 -4.90
CA GLN A 6 6.54 10.13 -3.44
C GLN A 6 5.51 9.04 -3.08
N VAL A 7 4.40 8.97 -3.81
CA VAL A 7 3.38 7.92 -3.63
C VAL A 7 3.95 6.55 -3.99
N LYS A 8 4.65 6.44 -5.13
CA LYS A 8 5.32 5.19 -5.57
C LYS A 8 6.39 4.72 -4.59
N ARG A 9 7.23 5.63 -4.09
CA ARG A 9 8.23 5.31 -3.06
C ARG A 9 7.57 4.77 -1.79
N LYS A 10 6.49 5.43 -1.33
CA LYS A 10 5.78 4.99 -0.13
C LYS A 10 5.09 3.65 -0.33
N LEU A 11 4.47 3.42 -1.48
CA LEU A 11 3.87 2.15 -1.85
C LEU A 11 4.90 1.01 -1.79
N ASN A 12 6.08 1.21 -2.38
CA ASN A 12 7.15 0.21 -2.36
C ASN A 12 7.67 -0.07 -0.94
N GLU A 13 7.76 0.95 -0.09
CA GLU A 13 8.13 0.79 1.32
C GLU A 13 7.12 -0.08 2.07
N LEU A 14 5.82 0.20 1.90
CA LEU A 14 4.75 -0.55 2.56
C LEU A 14 4.70 -2.00 2.07
N LYS A 15 4.87 -2.25 0.77
CA LYS A 15 4.96 -3.62 0.22
C LYS A 15 6.10 -4.42 0.86
N ARG A 16 7.28 -3.82 1.00
CA ARG A 16 8.42 -4.47 1.69
C ARG A 16 8.11 -4.76 3.16
N GLN A 17 7.44 -3.85 3.86
CA GLN A 17 7.03 -4.07 5.25
C GLN A 17 6.02 -5.22 5.36
N LEU A 18 5.06 -5.29 4.44
CA LEU A 18 4.08 -6.36 4.36
C LEU A 18 4.77 -7.72 4.13
N ASP A 19 5.67 -7.80 3.17
CA ASP A 19 6.41 -9.04 2.86
C ASP A 19 7.25 -9.51 4.05
N MET A 20 7.97 -8.60 4.72
CA MET A 20 8.76 -8.92 5.91
C MET A 20 7.90 -9.38 7.10
N MET A 21 6.69 -8.86 7.24
CA MET A 21 5.75 -9.28 8.28
C MET A 21 5.17 -10.66 7.95
N LYS A 22 4.71 -10.86 6.71
CA LYS A 22 4.18 -12.15 6.26
C LYS A 22 5.23 -13.25 6.29
N SER A 23 6.51 -12.96 6.06
CA SER A 23 7.57 -13.96 6.12
C SER A 23 7.84 -14.52 7.52
N ARG A 24 7.30 -13.88 8.57
CA ARG A 24 7.47 -14.28 9.97
C ARG A 24 6.23 -14.94 10.56
N LEU A 25 5.15 -15.01 9.79
CA LEU A 25 3.84 -15.50 10.21
C LEU A 25 3.44 -16.69 9.35
N SER A 26 2.68 -17.62 9.90
CA SER A 26 1.95 -18.59 9.08
C SER A 26 0.88 -17.87 8.25
N ALA A 27 0.33 -18.54 7.24
CA ALA A 27 -0.74 -17.96 6.41
C ALA A 27 -1.99 -17.60 7.25
N GLU A 28 -2.34 -18.45 8.22
CA GLU A 28 -3.48 -18.24 9.12
C GLU A 28 -3.21 -17.09 10.11
N GLU A 29 -1.98 -17.01 10.63
CA GLU A 29 -1.57 -15.90 11.50
C GLU A 29 -1.57 -14.58 10.74
N ALA A 30 -1.05 -14.56 9.51
CA ALA A 30 -1.03 -13.36 8.67
C ALA A 30 -2.44 -12.85 8.35
N ALA A 31 -3.38 -13.75 8.06
CA ALA A 31 -4.76 -13.40 7.73
C ALA A 31 -5.52 -12.74 8.90
N ALA A 32 -5.19 -13.11 10.15
CA ALA A 32 -5.78 -12.51 11.35
C ALA A 32 -4.94 -11.36 11.94
N ASN A 33 -3.75 -11.09 11.41
CA ASN A 33 -2.85 -10.10 11.97
C ASN A 33 -3.28 -8.68 11.60
N VAL A 34 -3.67 -7.91 12.62
CA VAL A 34 -4.14 -6.51 12.46
C VAL A 34 -3.13 -5.61 11.73
N GLN A 35 -1.83 -5.82 11.92
CA GLN A 35 -0.81 -5.01 11.24
C GLN A 35 -0.68 -5.38 9.76
N VAL A 36 -0.84 -6.66 9.42
CA VAL A 36 -0.88 -7.13 8.02
C VAL A 36 -2.09 -6.50 7.31
N LEU A 37 -3.28 -6.61 7.90
CA LEU A 37 -4.51 -6.05 7.34
C LEU A 37 -4.40 -4.53 7.11
N ARG A 38 -3.85 -3.78 8.07
CA ARG A 38 -3.64 -2.33 7.93
C ARG A 38 -2.67 -1.99 6.81
N LEU A 39 -1.59 -2.76 6.66
CA LEU A 39 -0.63 -2.55 5.58
C LEU A 39 -1.27 -2.83 4.22
N GLU A 40 -2.08 -3.88 4.11
CA GLU A 40 -2.83 -4.21 2.89
C GLU A 40 -3.82 -3.10 2.52
N ASP A 41 -4.59 -2.58 3.49
CA ASP A 41 -5.51 -1.45 3.27
C ASP A 41 -4.77 -0.20 2.77
N MET A 42 -3.65 0.15 3.41
CA MET A 42 -2.83 1.29 3.02
C MET A 42 -2.23 1.13 1.62
N ILE A 43 -1.79 -0.08 1.27
CA ILE A 43 -1.28 -0.40 -0.07
C ILE A 43 -2.38 -0.24 -1.10
N MET A 44 -3.56 -0.82 -0.87
CA MET A 44 -4.71 -0.74 -1.76
C MET A 44 -5.11 0.72 -2.04
N MET A 45 -5.14 1.57 -1.01
CA MET A 45 -5.44 2.99 -1.19
C MET A 45 -4.43 3.71 -2.08
N LEU A 46 -3.13 3.45 -1.91
CA LEU A 46 -2.09 4.11 -2.70
C LEU A 46 -2.03 3.57 -4.13
N GLU A 47 -2.31 2.28 -4.34
CA GLU A 47 -2.46 1.70 -5.67
C GLU A 47 -3.63 2.35 -6.42
N TRP A 48 -4.76 2.54 -5.74
CA TRP A 48 -5.92 3.23 -6.31
C TRP A 48 -5.58 4.66 -6.71
N VAL A 49 -4.84 5.40 -5.88
CA VAL A 49 -4.40 6.78 -6.17
C VAL A 49 -3.47 6.85 -7.38
N ILE A 50 -2.61 5.85 -7.58
CA ILE A 50 -1.71 5.79 -8.75
C ILE A 50 -2.49 5.44 -10.02
N ASP A 51 -3.49 4.56 -9.91
CA ASP A 51 -4.29 4.10 -11.04
C ASP A 51 -5.45 5.05 -11.38
N GLN A 52 -5.73 6.06 -10.54
CA GLN A 52 -6.71 7.10 -10.86
C GLN A 52 -6.32 7.79 -12.17
N PRO A 53 -7.27 7.92 -13.13
CA PRO A 53 -7.01 8.71 -14.32
C PRO A 53 -6.64 10.13 -13.89
N SER A 54 -5.53 10.65 -14.42
CA SER A 54 -5.10 12.03 -14.22
C SER A 54 -6.04 13.00 -14.95
N GLY A 55 -7.30 13.01 -14.54
CA GLY A 55 -8.27 14.04 -14.89
C GLY A 55 -7.79 15.33 -14.26
N SER A 56 -7.08 16.13 -15.05
CA SER A 56 -6.89 17.54 -14.77
C SER A 56 -8.28 18.19 -14.71
N TYR A 57 -8.91 18.22 -13.54
CA TYR A 57 -9.86 19.27 -13.22
C TYR A 57 -9.05 20.56 -13.00
N HIS A 58 -8.47 21.06 -14.09
CA HIS A 58 -8.19 22.48 -14.23
C HIS A 58 -9.46 23.06 -14.87
N VAL A 59 -10.36 23.58 -14.03
CA VAL A 59 -11.39 24.54 -14.41
C VAL A 59 -11.02 25.86 -13.75
#